data_AF-A0A7C3DF06-F1
#
_entry.id   AF-A0A7C3DF06-F1
#
_cell.length_a   1.000
_cell.length_b   1.000
_cell.length_c   1.000
_cell.angle_alpha   90.00
_cell.angle_beta   90.00
_cell.angle_gamma   90.00
#
_symmetry.space_group_name_H-M   'P 1'
#
loop_
_entity.id
_entity.type
_entity.pdbx_description
1 polymer ?
#
loop_
_entity_poly.entity_id
_entity_poly.type
_entity_poly.pdbx_seq_one_letter_code
_entity_poly.pdbx_strand_id
1 'polypeptide(L)'
;MLSIRSALLLWIALALAMPSGLAAQVNASSQPDLVPDTQVIVQRGGGNGNGNGKGNGNSGGNNGNAGGNGNAGGNSNTGGSNAAGNGNSNAAGNSPNPSSNPSSTRQPRSYMGQVTISAGGLVISGSVRIQSNSPWLSLAVPGMWLEATGVWEDDVFVATDVKLHSPVPWAFYQGPGSLVGASQYQFVSAWLTNNRNDPFLALRAAGEQSQVRVVAYFDGNKFRALPSSFPVPPGLKPGWYELIGTAGPQGLVWSSSKTFP
;
A
#
# COMPACT_ATOMS: atom_id res chain seq x y z
N MET A 1 53.77 -44.03 21.01
CA MET A 1 52.75 -43.39 21.86
C MET A 1 53.15 -41.93 22.05
N LEU A 2 52.34 -40.97 21.61
CA LEU A 2 52.63 -39.55 21.85
C LEU A 2 52.12 -39.12 23.23
N SER A 3 52.86 -38.24 23.91
CA SER A 3 52.50 -37.76 25.24
C SER A 3 51.42 -36.68 25.17
N ILE A 4 50.50 -36.68 26.14
CA ILE A 4 49.46 -35.66 26.31
C ILE A 4 50.06 -34.25 26.39
N ARG A 5 51.29 -34.11 26.89
CA ARG A 5 52.03 -32.83 26.94
C ARG A 5 52.28 -32.21 25.57
N SER A 6 52.39 -33.01 24.50
CA SER A 6 52.58 -32.52 23.13
C SER A 6 51.30 -31.95 22.53
N ALA A 7 50.12 -32.44 22.93
CA ALA A 7 48.83 -31.94 22.44
C ALA A 7 48.48 -30.56 23.02
N LEU A 8 48.84 -30.29 24.28
CA LEU A 8 48.51 -29.03 24.95
C LEU A 8 49.26 -27.82 24.35
N LEU A 9 50.53 -28.00 23.96
CA LEU A 9 51.34 -26.93 23.37
C LEU A 9 50.85 -26.50 21.98
N LEU A 10 50.26 -27.41 21.20
CA LEU A 10 49.74 -27.12 19.87
C LEU A 10 48.53 -26.16 19.91
N TRP A 11 47.70 -26.27 20.95
CA TRP A 11 46.55 -25.38 21.15
C TRP A 11 46.96 -23.94 21.53
N ILE A 12 48.00 -23.79 22.34
CA ILE A 12 48.51 -22.46 22.74
C ILE A 12 49.12 -21.74 21.52
N ALA A 13 49.85 -22.44 20.66
CA ALA A 13 50.41 -21.88 19.45
C ALA A 13 49.34 -21.37 18.46
N LEU A 14 48.21 -22.07 18.35
CA LEU A 14 47.11 -21.68 17.44
C LEU A 14 46.33 -20.46 17.97
N ALA A 15 46.25 -20.27 19.29
CA ALA A 15 45.56 -19.14 19.91
C ALA A 15 46.25 -17.78 19.71
N LEU A 16 47.58 -17.77 19.48
CA LEU A 16 48.36 -16.54 19.24
C LEU A 16 48.47 -16.16 17.75
N ALA A 17 47.87 -16.95 16.84
CA ALA A 17 48.01 -16.78 15.39
C ALA A 17 46.83 -16.07 14.70
N MET A 18 45.90 -15.46 15.46
CA MET A 18 44.78 -14.71 14.88
C MET A 18 45.09 -13.20 14.79
N PRO A 19 44.91 -12.55 13.63
CA PRO A 19 45.18 -11.13 13.47
C PRO A 19 44.10 -10.27 14.13
N SER A 20 44.49 -9.45 15.11
CA SER A 20 43.63 -8.46 15.77
C SER A 20 43.26 -7.31 14.81
N GLY A 21 42.22 -7.51 14.00
CA GLY A 21 41.76 -6.55 12.98
C GLY A 21 40.37 -5.98 13.25
N LEU A 22 40.31 -4.65 13.40
CA LEU A 22 39.11 -3.82 13.26
C LEU A 22 37.90 -4.13 14.17
N ALA A 23 38.03 -3.78 15.45
CA ALA A 23 36.87 -3.42 16.26
C ALA A 23 36.29 -2.07 15.79
N ALA A 24 35.46 -2.08 14.74
CA ALA A 24 34.73 -0.90 14.29
C ALA A 24 33.60 -0.58 15.27
N GLN A 25 33.69 0.56 15.95
CA GLN A 25 32.66 1.02 16.89
C GLN A 25 31.42 1.53 16.12
N VAL A 26 30.53 0.61 15.74
CA VAL A 26 29.27 0.97 15.07
C VAL A 26 28.36 1.68 16.08
N ASN A 27 28.14 2.97 15.85
CA ASN A 27 27.30 3.80 16.70
C ASN A 27 25.82 3.40 16.52
N ALA A 28 25.10 3.19 17.62
CA ALA A 28 23.73 2.64 17.58
C ALA A 28 22.68 3.70 17.19
N SER A 29 22.61 4.02 15.89
CA SER A 29 21.51 4.78 15.31
C SER A 29 20.26 3.89 15.20
N SER A 30 19.22 4.20 15.96
CA SER A 30 17.94 3.46 16.00
C SER A 30 17.07 3.67 14.75
N GLN A 31 17.58 3.31 13.58
CA GLN A 31 16.88 3.40 12.29
C GLN A 31 17.11 2.09 11.52
N PRO A 32 16.07 1.41 11.00
CA PRO A 32 16.27 0.22 10.20
C PRO A 32 17.03 0.57 8.92
N ASP A 33 18.12 -0.13 8.68
CA ASP A 33 18.98 0.10 7.52
C ASP A 33 18.23 -0.17 6.21
N LEU A 34 18.49 0.65 5.19
CA LEU A 34 17.78 0.59 3.93
C LEU A 34 18.34 -0.56 3.08
N VAL A 35 17.74 -1.74 3.24
CA VAL A 35 17.95 -2.89 2.35
C VAL A 35 17.83 -2.41 0.90
N PRO A 36 18.88 -2.53 0.06
CA PRO A 36 18.87 -1.99 -1.29
C PRO A 36 17.77 -2.64 -2.12
N ASP A 37 17.16 -1.86 -3.02
CA ASP A 37 15.93 -2.22 -3.75
C ASP A 37 15.97 -3.63 -4.35
N THR A 38 15.34 -4.58 -3.65
CA THR A 38 15.15 -5.93 -4.15
C THR A 38 14.14 -5.88 -5.28
N GLN A 39 14.53 -6.39 -6.45
CA GLN A 39 13.71 -6.31 -7.67
C GLN A 39 12.30 -6.84 -7.41
N VAL A 40 11.30 -6.04 -7.78
CA VAL A 40 9.88 -6.39 -7.58
C VAL A 40 9.46 -7.37 -8.67
N ILE A 41 9.69 -8.65 -8.41
CA ILE A 41 9.44 -9.81 -9.29
C ILE A 41 8.04 -9.76 -9.91
N VAL A 42 7.04 -9.37 -9.11
CA VAL A 42 5.68 -9.11 -9.57
C VAL A 42 5.24 -7.77 -9.02
N GLN A 43 5.07 -6.77 -9.89
CA GLN A 43 4.49 -5.46 -9.54
C GLN A 43 3.28 -5.16 -10.44
N ARG A 44 2.10 -5.64 -10.05
CA ARG A 44 0.85 -5.37 -10.80
C ARG A 44 0.27 -4.01 -10.42
N GLY A 45 0.98 -2.96 -10.83
CA GLY A 45 0.44 -1.59 -10.82
C GLY A 45 -0.86 -1.51 -11.61
N GLY A 46 -1.72 -0.55 -11.26
CA GLY A 46 -3.11 -0.48 -11.73
C GLY A 46 -3.27 -0.47 -13.26
N GLY A 47 -3.63 -1.63 -13.83
CA GLY A 47 -3.99 -1.81 -15.24
C GLY A 47 -5.46 -2.23 -15.37
N ASN A 48 -6.22 -1.51 -16.19
CA ASN A 48 -7.66 -1.66 -16.36
C ASN A 48 -8.03 -3.04 -16.97
N GLY A 49 -9.05 -3.74 -16.45
CA GLY A 49 -9.29 -5.13 -16.88
C GLY A 49 -10.47 -5.93 -16.31
N ASN A 50 -11.66 -5.34 -16.09
CA ASN A 50 -12.95 -6.05 -16.14
C ASN A 50 -14.13 -5.07 -15.98
N GLY A 51 -15.26 -5.20 -16.68
CA GLY A 51 -15.59 -6.21 -17.69
C GLY A 51 -17.09 -6.21 -18.00
N ASN A 52 -17.60 -5.18 -18.67
CA ASN A 52 -19.06 -5.05 -18.92
C ASN A 52 -19.39 -4.50 -20.33
N GLY A 53 -18.58 -4.88 -21.32
CA GLY A 53 -18.87 -4.62 -22.74
C GLY A 53 -19.95 -5.57 -23.24
N LYS A 54 -21.20 -5.09 -23.32
CA LYS A 54 -22.28 -5.82 -24.02
C LYS A 54 -21.92 -5.90 -25.51
N GLY A 55 -21.53 -7.09 -25.96
CA GLY A 55 -21.30 -7.35 -27.39
C GLY A 55 -22.60 -7.20 -28.18
N ASN A 56 -22.70 -6.13 -28.96
CA ASN A 56 -23.77 -5.96 -29.94
C ASN A 56 -23.15 -5.59 -31.30
N GLY A 57 -22.46 -6.56 -31.89
CA GLY A 57 -21.86 -6.39 -33.22
C GLY A 57 -22.95 -6.36 -34.29
N ASN A 58 -22.94 -5.31 -35.11
CA ASN A 58 -23.67 -5.32 -36.38
C ASN A 58 -22.77 -4.74 -37.48
N SER A 59 -22.27 -5.63 -38.33
CA SER A 59 -21.41 -5.28 -39.48
C SER A 59 -22.29 -4.86 -40.65
N GLY A 60 -22.27 -3.59 -41.03
CA GLY A 60 -23.10 -3.07 -42.11
C GLY A 60 -22.58 -1.75 -42.66
N GLY A 61 -21.61 -1.81 -43.56
CA GLY A 61 -21.12 -0.62 -44.26
C GLY A 61 -21.83 -0.41 -45.60
N ASN A 62 -22.17 0.83 -45.92
CA ASN A 62 -21.97 1.34 -47.28
C ASN A 62 -22.04 2.87 -47.37
N ASN A 63 -21.01 3.42 -48.03
CA ASN A 63 -21.01 4.49 -49.02
C ASN A 63 -22.11 5.58 -48.97
N GLY A 64 -21.73 6.83 -48.70
CA GLY A 64 -22.55 8.03 -48.84
C GLY A 64 -21.69 9.30 -48.92
N ASN A 65 -22.01 10.21 -49.84
CA ASN A 65 -21.20 11.39 -50.18
C ASN A 65 -21.95 12.71 -49.90
N ALA A 66 -21.24 13.84 -50.02
CA ALA A 66 -21.64 15.21 -49.68
C ALA A 66 -21.74 15.49 -48.16
N GLY A 67 -21.45 16.70 -47.67
CA GLY A 67 -21.07 17.92 -48.38
C GLY A 67 -22.03 19.07 -48.07
N GLY A 68 -21.67 19.90 -47.08
CA GLY A 68 -22.51 21.01 -46.65
C GLY A 68 -21.76 21.96 -45.72
N ASN A 69 -21.36 23.12 -46.25
CA ASN A 69 -20.89 24.25 -45.44
C ASN A 69 -22.11 25.12 -45.09
N GLY A 70 -22.28 25.48 -43.82
CA GLY A 70 -23.48 26.19 -43.36
C GLY A 70 -23.21 27.02 -42.11
N ASN A 71 -23.22 28.34 -42.25
CA ASN A 71 -22.91 29.29 -41.18
C ASN A 71 -24.07 30.26 -40.96
N ALA A 72 -24.81 30.09 -39.86
CA ALA A 72 -25.80 31.02 -39.33
C ALA A 72 -25.99 30.73 -37.82
N GLY A 73 -26.24 31.69 -36.92
CA GLY A 73 -26.52 33.11 -37.14
C GLY A 73 -27.97 33.44 -36.80
N GLY A 74 -28.28 33.63 -35.51
CA GLY A 74 -29.65 33.88 -35.05
C GLY A 74 -29.73 34.22 -33.56
N ASN A 75 -29.57 35.50 -33.23
CA ASN A 75 -29.92 36.05 -31.92
C ASN A 75 -31.29 36.74 -32.01
N SER A 76 -32.21 36.45 -31.08
CA SER A 76 -33.42 37.24 -30.87
C SER A 76 -33.87 37.13 -29.40
N ASN A 77 -34.00 38.29 -28.75
CA ASN A 77 -34.30 38.40 -27.32
C ASN A 77 -35.63 39.16 -27.14
N THR A 78 -36.60 38.56 -26.45
CA THR A 78 -37.93 39.13 -26.14
C THR A 78 -38.48 38.50 -24.85
N GLY A 79 -39.09 39.24 -23.91
CA GLY A 79 -39.25 40.70 -23.81
C GLY A 79 -40.60 41.13 -23.24
N GLY A 80 -40.70 41.32 -21.91
CA GLY A 80 -41.85 41.88 -21.18
C GLY A 80 -42.27 41.01 -19.97
N SER A 81 -42.45 41.45 -18.71
CA SER A 81 -42.87 42.74 -18.08
C SER A 81 -44.39 42.92 -17.97
N ASN A 82 -45.03 43.17 -16.82
CA ASN A 82 -44.63 43.26 -15.39
C ASN A 82 -45.74 42.57 -14.53
N ALA A 83 -45.96 42.67 -13.20
CA ALA A 83 -45.49 43.46 -12.04
C ALA A 83 -45.80 42.65 -10.73
N ALA A 84 -45.84 43.12 -9.46
CA ALA A 84 -45.61 44.40 -8.77
C ALA A 84 -45.36 44.19 -7.24
N GLY A 85 -44.62 45.10 -6.59
CA GLY A 85 -44.74 45.43 -5.15
C GLY A 85 -44.02 44.56 -4.11
N ASN A 86 -43.60 45.09 -2.93
CA ASN A 86 -43.44 46.51 -2.55
C ASN A 86 -42.52 46.69 -1.30
N GLY A 87 -41.66 47.74 -1.32
CA GLY A 87 -40.99 48.33 -0.14
C GLY A 87 -39.73 47.61 0.41
N ASN A 88 -38.79 48.31 1.07
CA ASN A 88 -38.51 49.76 1.05
C ASN A 88 -37.02 50.09 1.34
N SER A 89 -36.64 51.31 0.95
CA SER A 89 -35.35 52.03 0.96
C SER A 89 -34.29 51.83 2.07
N ASN A 90 -33.04 52.03 1.63
CA ASN A 90 -31.91 52.70 2.31
C ASN A 90 -31.13 52.02 3.46
N ALA A 91 -29.92 51.58 3.14
CA ALA A 91 -28.74 51.74 4.00
C ALA A 91 -27.48 51.95 3.13
N ALA A 92 -26.42 52.53 3.71
CA ALA A 92 -25.21 52.97 3.01
C ALA A 92 -24.46 51.84 2.27
N GLY A 93 -23.76 52.20 1.20
CA GLY A 93 -22.94 51.25 0.45
C GLY A 93 -21.73 50.79 1.24
N ASN A 94 -21.53 49.46 1.29
CA ASN A 94 -20.22 48.87 1.46
C ASN A 94 -20.17 47.61 0.61
N SER A 95 -19.31 47.57 -0.41
CA SER A 95 -19.18 46.39 -1.29
C SER A 95 -18.45 45.30 -0.52
N PRO A 96 -19.07 44.14 -0.21
CA PRO A 96 -18.37 43.05 0.43
C PRO A 96 -17.49 42.37 -0.63
N ASN A 97 -16.28 42.88 -0.79
CA ASN A 97 -15.20 42.18 -1.46
C ASN A 97 -15.13 40.75 -0.87
N PRO A 98 -15.26 39.67 -1.66
CA PRO A 98 -15.21 38.30 -1.17
C PRO A 98 -13.77 37.87 -0.83
N SER A 99 -13.01 38.74 -0.15
CA SER A 99 -11.66 38.51 0.36
C SER A 99 -11.64 37.88 1.74
N SER A 100 -12.79 37.44 2.27
CA SER A 100 -12.86 36.53 3.42
C SER A 100 -12.56 35.09 2.96
N ASN A 101 -11.31 34.84 2.55
CA ASN A 101 -10.79 33.48 2.40
C ASN A 101 -10.52 32.93 3.82
N PRO A 102 -11.34 32.01 4.36
CA PRO A 102 -11.04 31.41 5.65
C PRO A 102 -9.79 30.54 5.54
N SER A 103 -9.03 30.39 6.62
CA SER A 103 -7.83 29.55 6.72
C SER A 103 -8.16 28.05 6.65
N SER A 104 -8.60 27.60 5.47
CA SER A 104 -9.13 26.28 5.15
C SER A 104 -8.06 25.19 4.97
N THR A 105 -6.79 25.53 5.20
CA THR A 105 -5.60 24.66 5.15
C THR A 105 -5.51 23.66 6.31
N ARG A 106 -6.35 23.77 7.34
CA ARG A 106 -6.32 22.89 8.53
C ARG A 106 -7.64 22.17 8.85
N GLN A 107 -8.58 22.13 7.92
CA GLN A 107 -9.78 21.28 8.06
C GLN A 107 -9.48 19.86 7.58
N PRO A 108 -9.72 18.81 8.40
CA PRO A 108 -9.57 17.43 7.98
C PRO A 108 -10.44 17.10 6.76
N ARG A 109 -9.87 16.39 5.79
CA ARG A 109 -10.54 15.88 4.59
C ARG A 109 -10.32 14.38 4.50
N SER A 110 -11.25 13.64 3.87
CA SER A 110 -10.92 12.31 3.34
C SER A 110 -10.38 12.47 1.91
N TYR A 111 -9.36 11.69 1.61
CA TYR A 111 -8.77 11.50 0.30
C TYR A 111 -8.82 10.00 -0.02
N MET A 112 -9.18 9.63 -1.25
CA MET A 112 -9.15 8.24 -1.70
C MET A 112 -8.56 8.14 -3.11
N GLY A 113 -7.67 7.18 -3.33
CA GLY A 113 -7.03 6.94 -4.62
C GLY A 113 -6.38 5.56 -4.71
N GLN A 114 -5.93 5.21 -5.91
CA GLN A 114 -5.14 4.00 -6.13
C GLN A 114 -3.65 4.31 -5.97
N VAL A 115 -2.94 3.53 -5.15
CA VAL A 115 -1.49 3.59 -4.98
C VAL A 115 -0.82 3.35 -6.33
N THR A 116 0.02 4.29 -6.75
CA THR A 116 0.81 4.23 -8.00
C THR A 116 2.27 3.90 -7.72
N ILE A 117 2.84 4.42 -6.63
CA ILE A 117 4.23 4.21 -6.20
C ILE A 117 4.27 3.85 -4.71
N SER A 118 5.11 2.88 -4.34
CA SER A 118 5.48 2.56 -2.96
C SER A 118 6.92 2.01 -2.91
N ALA A 119 7.87 2.89 -2.62
CA ALA A 119 9.32 2.62 -2.59
C ALA A 119 10.03 3.65 -1.69
N GLY A 120 11.11 3.26 -0.98
CA GLY A 120 11.92 4.20 -0.19
C GLY A 120 11.18 5.01 0.88
N GLY A 121 10.04 4.53 1.39
CA GLY A 121 9.16 5.28 2.30
C GLY A 121 8.26 6.33 1.63
N LEU A 122 8.39 6.55 0.31
CA LEU A 122 7.49 7.37 -0.49
C LEU A 122 6.30 6.53 -0.97
N VAL A 123 5.09 6.96 -0.61
CA VAL A 123 3.84 6.47 -1.20
C VAL A 123 3.18 7.59 -1.98
N ILE A 124 2.82 7.29 -3.23
CA ILE A 124 1.99 8.16 -4.08
C ILE A 124 0.71 7.41 -4.42
N SER A 125 -0.42 8.09 -4.28
CA SER A 125 -1.75 7.61 -4.65
C SER A 125 -2.31 8.53 -5.75
N GLY A 126 -2.64 7.97 -6.90
CA GLY A 126 -2.82 8.74 -8.13
C GLY A 126 -1.58 9.60 -8.42
N SER A 127 -1.72 10.91 -8.29
CA SER A 127 -0.66 11.93 -8.40
C SER A 127 -0.30 12.60 -7.05
N VAL A 128 -0.83 12.12 -5.93
CA VAL A 128 -0.74 12.76 -4.61
C VAL A 128 0.26 12.03 -3.71
N ARG A 129 1.23 12.76 -3.14
CA ARG A 129 2.14 12.22 -2.13
C ARG A 129 1.40 12.09 -0.80
N ILE A 130 1.37 10.88 -0.24
CA ILE A 130 0.76 10.59 1.06
C ILE A 130 1.88 10.51 2.10
N GLN A 131 1.73 11.24 3.21
CA GLN A 131 2.65 11.17 4.36
C GLN A 131 1.87 10.81 5.63
N SER A 132 2.25 9.73 6.29
CA SER A 132 1.63 9.27 7.54
C SER A 132 2.59 8.40 8.35
N ASN A 133 2.34 8.28 9.65
CA ASN A 133 2.92 7.27 10.52
C ASN A 133 2.03 6.00 10.63
N SER A 134 0.87 5.96 9.98
CA SER A 134 -0.02 4.79 9.99
C SER A 134 0.69 3.55 9.42
N PRO A 135 0.66 2.40 10.12
CA PRO A 135 1.37 1.20 9.65
C PRO A 135 0.74 0.61 8.38
N TRP A 136 -0.50 0.98 8.04
CA TRP A 136 -1.09 0.70 6.73
C TRP A 136 -0.26 1.25 5.56
N LEU A 137 0.36 2.42 5.73
CA LEU A 137 1.18 3.03 4.68
C LEU A 137 2.43 2.17 4.38
N SER A 138 2.98 1.47 5.37
CA SER A 138 4.10 0.53 5.19
C SER A 138 3.72 -0.75 4.42
N LEU A 139 2.42 -1.04 4.29
CA LEU A 139 1.88 -2.19 3.56
C LEU A 139 1.30 -1.80 2.20
N ALA A 140 1.30 -0.52 1.82
CA ALA A 140 0.80 -0.06 0.53
C ALA A 140 1.69 -0.59 -0.60
N VAL A 141 1.09 -1.16 -1.66
CA VAL A 141 1.77 -1.47 -2.93
C VAL A 141 0.96 -0.97 -4.12
N PRO A 142 1.61 -0.71 -5.27
CA PRO A 142 0.92 -0.25 -6.48
C PRO A 142 -0.26 -1.15 -6.85
N GLY A 143 -1.37 -0.54 -7.26
CA GLY A 143 -2.63 -1.22 -7.56
C GLY A 143 -3.62 -1.29 -6.39
N MET A 144 -3.18 -1.13 -5.13
CA MET A 144 -4.09 -1.07 -3.98
C MET A 144 -4.88 0.25 -3.94
N TRP A 145 -6.10 0.24 -3.41
CA TRP A 145 -6.82 1.46 -3.05
C TRP A 145 -6.58 1.85 -1.61
N LEU A 146 -6.26 3.12 -1.41
CA LEU A 146 -5.93 3.75 -0.14
C LEU A 146 -6.93 4.88 0.12
N GLU A 147 -7.58 4.84 1.29
CA GLU A 147 -8.25 6.00 1.89
C GLU A 147 -7.32 6.60 2.95
N ALA A 148 -7.32 7.93 3.06
CA ALA A 148 -6.60 8.67 4.07
C ALA A 148 -7.45 9.83 4.58
N THR A 149 -7.53 10.00 5.90
CA THR A 149 -8.07 11.23 6.52
C THR A 149 -6.90 12.08 6.99
N GLY A 150 -6.91 13.38 6.65
CA GLY A 150 -5.74 14.24 6.84
C GLY A 150 -5.94 15.69 6.43
N VAL A 151 -4.85 16.43 6.36
CA VAL A 151 -4.77 17.82 5.90
C VAL A 151 -3.81 17.95 4.72
N TRP A 152 -3.96 19.04 3.96
CA TRP A 152 -3.03 19.39 2.87
C TRP A 152 -1.95 20.33 3.40
N GLU A 153 -0.69 19.93 3.25
CA GLU A 153 0.49 20.76 3.47
C GLU A 153 1.19 20.88 2.12
N ASP A 154 0.90 21.97 1.42
CA ASP A 154 1.24 22.21 0.01
C ASP A 154 0.82 21.02 -0.89
N ASP A 155 1.75 20.43 -1.65
CA ASP A 155 1.50 19.27 -2.53
C ASP A 155 1.43 17.91 -1.78
N VAL A 156 1.55 17.91 -0.45
CA VAL A 156 1.58 16.68 0.38
C VAL A 156 0.28 16.54 1.17
N PHE A 157 -0.30 15.35 1.13
CA PHE A 157 -1.42 15.01 2.01
C PHE A 157 -0.90 14.34 3.29
N VAL A 158 -0.97 15.07 4.40
CA VAL A 158 -0.51 14.62 5.72
C VAL A 158 -1.67 13.94 6.45
N ALA A 159 -1.64 12.61 6.48
CA ALA A 159 -2.74 11.77 6.91
C ALA A 159 -2.58 11.28 8.36
N THR A 160 -3.61 11.54 9.18
CA THR A 160 -3.73 11.10 10.57
C THR A 160 -4.38 9.72 10.70
N ASP A 161 -5.14 9.30 9.68
CA ASP A 161 -5.66 7.94 9.52
C ASP A 161 -5.48 7.51 8.06
N VAL A 162 -5.18 6.23 7.83
CA VAL A 162 -4.93 5.64 6.50
C VAL A 162 -5.44 4.20 6.53
N LYS A 163 -6.18 3.76 5.51
CA LYS A 163 -6.72 2.40 5.37
C LYS A 163 -6.56 1.87 3.94
N LEU A 164 -6.34 0.57 3.79
CA LEU A 164 -6.16 -0.11 2.50
C LEU A 164 -7.40 -0.97 2.17
N HIS A 165 -8.24 -0.46 1.26
CA HIS A 165 -9.60 -0.96 0.99
C HIS A 165 -9.71 -1.98 -0.14
N SER A 166 -8.75 -2.06 -1.05
CA SER A 166 -8.84 -2.91 -2.26
C SER A 166 -7.45 -3.31 -2.76
N PRO A 167 -7.26 -4.48 -3.40
CA PRO A 167 -8.24 -5.55 -3.61
C PRO A 167 -8.62 -6.23 -2.29
N VAL A 168 -9.89 -6.59 -2.09
CA VAL A 168 -10.35 -7.33 -0.91
C VAL A 168 -10.88 -8.72 -1.31
N PRO A 169 -10.52 -9.78 -0.56
CA PRO A 169 -9.56 -9.79 0.54
C PRO A 169 -8.10 -9.83 0.05
N TRP A 170 -7.22 -9.26 0.87
CA TRP A 170 -5.78 -9.34 0.73
C TRP A 170 -5.11 -9.71 2.07
N ALA A 171 -3.84 -10.08 2.02
CA ALA A 171 -2.98 -10.22 3.19
C ALA A 171 -1.52 -9.88 2.84
N PHE A 172 -0.77 -9.34 3.79
CA PHE A 172 0.68 -9.25 3.71
C PHE A 172 1.32 -10.49 4.33
N TYR A 173 2.35 -11.03 3.67
CA TYR A 173 3.20 -12.10 4.17
C TYR A 173 4.67 -11.72 3.98
N GLN A 174 5.50 -12.06 4.96
CA GLN A 174 6.95 -11.89 4.92
C GLN A 174 7.61 -13.07 5.65
N GLY A 175 8.54 -13.75 4.98
CA GLY A 175 9.18 -14.97 5.47
C GLY A 175 9.53 -15.96 4.34
N PRO A 176 9.75 -17.26 4.64
CA PRO A 176 10.11 -18.26 3.65
C PRO A 176 9.13 -18.41 2.48
N GLY A 177 9.62 -18.33 1.23
CA GLY A 177 8.77 -18.36 0.03
C GLY A 177 7.95 -19.65 -0.12
N SER A 178 8.47 -20.77 0.38
CA SER A 178 7.81 -22.08 0.35
C SER A 178 6.47 -22.14 1.10
N LEU A 179 6.27 -21.32 2.14
CA LEU A 179 5.01 -21.32 2.90
C LEU A 179 3.83 -20.70 2.11
N VAL A 180 4.12 -19.87 1.10
CA VAL A 180 3.11 -19.17 0.28
C VAL A 180 3.10 -19.62 -1.19
N GLY A 181 3.77 -20.72 -1.52
CA GLY A 181 3.86 -21.23 -2.89
C GLY A 181 4.83 -20.48 -3.80
N ALA A 182 5.68 -19.62 -3.23
CA ALA A 182 6.77 -18.93 -3.92
C ALA A 182 8.12 -19.67 -3.70
N SER A 183 8.10 -20.99 -3.76
CA SER A 183 9.22 -21.89 -3.38
C SER A 183 10.51 -21.70 -4.17
N GLN A 184 10.47 -21.00 -5.30
CA GLN A 184 11.65 -20.58 -6.08
C GLN A 184 12.46 -19.45 -5.42
N TYR A 185 11.96 -18.86 -4.34
CA TYR A 185 12.65 -17.86 -3.53
C TYR A 185 12.78 -18.35 -2.08
N GLN A 186 13.98 -18.22 -1.51
CA GLN A 186 14.23 -18.63 -0.12
C GLN A 186 13.38 -17.81 0.85
N PHE A 187 13.40 -16.48 0.72
CA PHE A 187 12.59 -15.53 1.50
C PHE A 187 11.93 -14.50 0.58
N VAL A 188 10.71 -14.06 0.95
CA VAL A 188 9.90 -13.12 0.18
C VAL A 188 9.19 -12.11 1.08
N SER A 189 8.80 -10.98 0.49
CA SER A 189 7.67 -10.18 0.95
C SER A 189 6.59 -10.19 -0.13
N ALA A 190 5.38 -10.62 0.23
CA ALA A 190 4.31 -10.98 -0.69
C ALA A 190 2.98 -10.34 -0.25
N TRP A 191 2.24 -9.84 -1.24
CA TRP A 191 0.87 -9.34 -1.07
C TRP A 191 -0.07 -10.34 -1.74
N LEU A 192 -0.78 -11.08 -0.90
CA LEU A 192 -1.61 -12.22 -1.28
C LEU A 192 -3.05 -11.80 -1.54
N THR A 193 -3.75 -12.55 -2.40
CA THR A 193 -5.17 -12.40 -2.71
C THR A 193 -5.88 -13.76 -2.68
N ASN A 194 -7.21 -13.77 -2.77
CA ASN A 194 -8.01 -15.00 -2.87
C ASN A 194 -7.91 -15.72 -4.24
N ASN A 195 -7.21 -15.20 -5.25
CA ASN A 195 -7.15 -15.80 -6.58
C ASN A 195 -6.19 -17.00 -6.62
N ARG A 196 -6.73 -18.23 -6.72
CA ARG A 196 -5.93 -19.47 -6.72
C ARG A 196 -4.97 -19.61 -7.91
N ASN A 197 -5.29 -19.01 -9.05
CA ASN A 197 -4.48 -19.11 -10.27
C ASN A 197 -3.36 -18.06 -10.30
N ASP A 198 -3.47 -17.02 -9.48
CA ASP A 198 -2.61 -15.84 -9.48
C ASP A 198 -2.68 -15.15 -8.10
N PRO A 199 -2.11 -15.78 -7.05
CA PRO A 199 -2.34 -15.33 -5.67
C PRO A 199 -1.59 -14.05 -5.32
N PHE A 200 -0.61 -13.62 -6.12
CA PHE A 200 0.27 -12.49 -5.80
C PHE A 200 -0.17 -11.20 -6.49
N LEU A 201 -0.70 -10.24 -5.71
CA LEU A 201 -0.83 -8.84 -6.12
C LEU A 201 0.55 -8.23 -6.36
N ALA A 202 1.47 -8.47 -5.42
CA ALA A 202 2.87 -8.11 -5.52
C ALA A 202 3.77 -9.16 -4.86
N LEU A 203 4.99 -9.31 -5.38
CA LEU A 203 6.01 -10.22 -4.85
C LEU A 203 7.40 -9.58 -4.97
N ARG A 204 8.13 -9.56 -3.85
CA ARG A 204 9.51 -9.08 -3.72
C ARG A 204 10.37 -10.17 -3.09
N ALA A 205 11.60 -10.35 -3.56
CA ALA A 205 12.59 -11.15 -2.83
C ALA A 205 12.94 -10.44 -1.51
N ALA A 206 13.29 -11.20 -0.48
CA ALA A 206 13.81 -10.66 0.77
C ALA A 206 15.19 -11.27 1.09
N GLY A 207 15.97 -10.59 1.91
CA GLY A 207 17.12 -11.19 2.58
C GLY A 207 16.68 -12.27 3.58
N GLU A 208 17.64 -12.93 4.23
CA GLU A 208 17.34 -13.96 5.24
C GLU A 208 16.56 -13.40 6.43
N GLN A 209 15.54 -14.14 6.89
CA GLN A 209 14.66 -13.72 7.97
C GLN A 209 14.48 -14.80 9.04
N SER A 210 14.84 -14.48 10.28
CA SER A 210 14.64 -15.34 11.45
C SER A 210 13.19 -15.42 11.92
N GLN A 211 12.29 -14.59 11.38
CA GLN A 211 10.89 -14.49 11.75
C GLN A 211 9.98 -14.45 10.51
N VAL A 212 8.78 -14.98 10.68
CA VAL A 212 7.64 -14.82 9.77
C VAL A 212 6.76 -13.69 10.30
N ARG A 213 6.40 -12.74 9.43
CA ARG A 213 5.46 -11.66 9.71
C ARG A 213 4.27 -11.75 8.76
N VAL A 214 3.07 -11.62 9.30
CA VAL A 214 1.81 -11.61 8.53
C VAL A 214 0.93 -10.47 9.00
N VAL A 215 0.23 -9.81 8.07
CA VAL A 215 -0.91 -8.94 8.38
C VAL A 215 -2.11 -9.38 7.54
N ALA A 216 -3.16 -9.86 8.20
CA ALA A 216 -4.31 -10.50 7.54
C ALA A 216 -5.62 -10.26 8.30
N TYR A 217 -6.74 -10.23 7.57
CA TYR A 217 -8.08 -10.18 8.17
C TYR A 217 -8.52 -11.59 8.58
N PHE A 218 -8.94 -11.75 9.83
CA PHE A 218 -9.59 -12.96 10.34
C PHE A 218 -11.11 -12.83 10.21
N ASP A 219 -11.79 -13.81 9.61
CA ASP A 219 -13.24 -13.79 9.39
C ASP A 219 -14.08 -14.49 10.47
N GLY A 220 -13.45 -14.89 11.58
CA GLY A 220 -14.08 -15.71 12.63
C GLY A 220 -13.84 -17.21 12.47
N ASN A 221 -13.36 -17.66 11.31
CA ASN A 221 -12.97 -19.05 11.05
C ASN A 221 -11.52 -19.16 10.56
N LYS A 222 -11.10 -18.27 9.65
CA LYS A 222 -9.75 -18.28 9.06
C LYS A 222 -9.25 -16.88 8.71
N PHE A 223 -7.95 -16.80 8.47
CA PHE A 223 -7.37 -15.64 7.79
C PHE A 223 -7.73 -15.65 6.30
N ARG A 224 -8.04 -14.48 5.75
CA ARG A 224 -8.34 -14.27 4.33
C ARG A 224 -7.05 -14.14 3.53
N ALA A 225 -7.09 -14.50 2.24
CA ALA A 225 -5.95 -14.52 1.31
C ALA A 225 -4.70 -15.35 1.73
N LEU A 226 -4.61 -15.87 2.96
CA LEU A 226 -3.56 -16.81 3.35
C LEU A 226 -3.87 -18.26 2.89
N PRO A 227 -2.83 -19.08 2.63
CA PRO A 227 -2.97 -20.52 2.51
C PRO A 227 -3.57 -21.16 3.79
N SER A 228 -4.36 -22.22 3.63
CA SER A 228 -4.99 -22.93 4.75
C SER A 228 -4.04 -23.74 5.64
N SER A 229 -2.74 -23.73 5.34
CA SER A 229 -1.66 -24.26 6.18
C SER A 229 -1.24 -23.32 7.31
N PHE A 230 -1.67 -22.05 7.28
CA PHE A 230 -1.38 -21.08 8.35
C PHE A 230 -2.27 -21.36 9.56
N PRO A 231 -1.72 -21.68 10.75
CA PRO A 231 -2.53 -21.96 11.92
C PRO A 231 -3.23 -20.70 12.43
N VAL A 232 -4.39 -20.89 13.07
CA VAL A 232 -5.18 -19.80 13.66
C VAL A 232 -4.91 -19.77 15.18
N PRO A 233 -4.42 -18.65 15.75
CA PRO A 233 -4.36 -18.48 17.19
C PRO A 233 -5.74 -18.62 17.86
N PRO A 234 -5.84 -19.23 19.04
CA PRO A 234 -7.13 -19.38 19.73
C PRO A 234 -7.68 -18.04 20.24
N GLY A 235 -9.00 -17.90 20.28
CA GLY A 235 -9.68 -16.76 20.93
C GLY A 235 -9.76 -15.46 20.13
N LEU A 236 -9.33 -15.44 18.86
CA LEU A 236 -9.46 -14.26 17.99
C LEU A 236 -10.93 -13.94 17.67
N LYS A 237 -11.21 -12.64 17.46
CA LYS A 237 -12.50 -12.13 16.98
C LYS A 237 -12.35 -11.65 15.53
N PRO A 238 -13.41 -11.53 14.72
CA PRO A 238 -13.27 -11.00 13.36
C PRO A 238 -12.63 -9.61 13.34
N GLY A 239 -11.61 -9.41 12.50
CA GLY A 239 -10.79 -8.19 12.51
C GLY A 239 -9.42 -8.37 11.84
N TRP A 240 -8.66 -7.27 11.71
CA TRP A 240 -7.29 -7.31 11.21
C TRP A 240 -6.29 -7.64 12.33
N TYR A 241 -5.33 -8.51 12.02
CA TYR A 241 -4.27 -8.91 12.94
C TYR A 241 -2.90 -8.84 12.30
N GLU A 242 -1.91 -8.45 13.10
CA GLU A 242 -0.49 -8.67 12.83
C GLU A 242 -0.01 -9.85 13.67
N LEU A 243 0.58 -10.83 12.98
CA LEU A 243 1.08 -12.07 13.53
C LEU A 243 2.60 -12.13 13.32
N ILE A 244 3.33 -12.50 14.37
CA ILE A 244 4.76 -12.77 14.33
C ILE A 244 5.00 -14.20 14.77
N GLY A 245 5.89 -14.91 14.10
CA GLY A 245 6.19 -16.31 14.38
C GLY A 245 7.51 -16.77 13.78
N THR A 246 7.77 -18.07 13.85
CA THR A 246 8.94 -18.72 13.25
C THR A 246 8.52 -19.93 12.43
N ALA A 247 9.23 -20.18 11.32
CA ALA A 247 9.06 -21.36 10.49
C ALA A 247 10.13 -22.40 10.86
N GLY A 248 9.71 -23.61 11.19
CA GLY A 248 10.60 -24.73 11.50
C GLY A 248 10.17 -26.04 10.85
N PRO A 249 10.87 -27.16 11.12
CA PRO A 249 10.56 -28.47 10.52
C PRO A 249 9.14 -28.99 10.79
N GLN A 250 8.50 -28.50 11.86
CA GLN A 250 7.14 -28.84 12.27
C GLN A 250 6.07 -27.88 11.70
N GLY A 251 6.47 -26.90 10.88
CA GLY A 251 5.59 -25.86 10.32
C GLY A 251 5.81 -24.48 10.95
N LEU A 252 4.78 -23.64 10.88
CA LEU A 252 4.79 -22.26 11.35
C LEU A 252 4.21 -22.18 12.78
N VAL A 253 4.96 -21.58 13.71
CA VAL A 253 4.55 -21.36 15.10
C VAL A 253 4.47 -19.86 15.38
N TRP A 254 3.34 -19.38 15.88
CA TRP A 254 3.17 -17.98 16.26
C TRP A 254 3.75 -17.69 17.64
N SER A 255 4.54 -16.62 17.75
CA SER A 255 5.06 -16.07 19.00
C SER A 255 4.31 -14.82 19.46
N SER A 256 3.58 -14.15 18.56
CA SER A 256 2.71 -13.01 18.88
C SER A 256 1.54 -12.89 17.91
N SER A 257 0.39 -12.47 18.42
CA SER A 257 -0.78 -12.08 17.64
C SER A 257 -1.45 -10.87 18.29
N LYS A 258 -1.50 -9.74 17.58
CA LYS A 258 -2.12 -8.49 18.04
C LYS A 258 -3.03 -7.91 16.97
N THR A 259 -4.04 -7.14 17.37
CA THR A 259 -4.86 -6.38 16.43
C THR A 259 -4.00 -5.40 15.64
N PHE A 260 -4.22 -5.34 14.33
CA PHE A 260 -3.66 -4.29 13.48
C PHE A 260 -4.70 -3.15 13.37
N PRO A 261 -4.29 -1.87 13.25
CA PRO A 261 -5.19 -0.71 13.38
C PRO A 261 -6.36 -0.63 12.39
#